data_AF-A0A7K9F7F3-F1
#
_entry.id   AF-A0A7K9F7F3-F1
#
_cell.length_a   1.000
_cell.length_b   1.000
_cell.length_c   1.000
_cell.angle_alpha   90.00
_cell.angle_beta   90.00
_cell.angle_gamma   90.00
#
_symmetry.space_group_name_H-M   'P 1'
#
loop_
_entity.id
_entity.type
_entity.pdbx_description
1 polymer ?
#
loop_
_entity_poly.entity_id
_entity_poly.type
_entity_poly.pdbx_seq_one_letter_code
_entity_poly.pdbx_strand_id
1 'polypeptide(L)'
;ARVVKKLHFSVHLCLYSTGSHDTMTYCLDKNSTISGNESKMVKFLNKCMPCIVHPIIMKWSTTQALTVTEQLEAGVRYLDFRIAHKANDPSMNLYFVHMVYTTVTVEDILWEVLRWLETHPQEVVILACRNFDGLTKKLHCHLIACIKEIFQCKLCPRNVSMRSFFPPLRMIYRTNLHPTMWKRELNLSVVPDELWDNSRDTTAIHSPEYLLYHFLIFVSEKFFVAGINLTENLRYILVHPFGSLKKMTLQSLPCLKIWIKQQYPGPKKQCINIIAGDFIGNGDFVKDVIELNTKI
;
A
#
# COMPACT_ATOMS: atom_id res chain seq x y z
N ALA A 1 10.78 23.54 38.18
CA ALA A 1 10.43 23.67 36.74
C ALA A 1 10.98 22.48 35.96
N ARG A 2 10.11 21.52 35.63
CA ARG A 2 10.19 20.55 34.52
C ARG A 2 8.95 19.68 34.66
N VAL A 3 7.82 20.20 34.17
CA VAL A 3 6.58 19.44 34.08
C VAL A 3 6.78 18.46 32.92
N VAL A 4 7.14 17.22 33.26
CA VAL A 4 7.00 16.08 32.35
C VAL A 4 5.49 15.91 32.16
N LYS A 5 4.92 16.57 31.14
CA LYS A 5 3.53 16.32 30.73
C LYS A 5 3.47 14.88 30.24
N LYS A 6 2.88 14.00 31.05
CA LYS A 6 2.33 12.71 30.61
C LYS A 6 1.36 13.03 29.46
N LEU A 7 1.81 12.86 28.23
CA LEU A 7 0.93 12.78 27.07
C LEU A 7 0.01 11.58 27.28
N HIS A 8 -1.28 11.85 27.52
CA HIS A 8 -2.30 10.83 27.57
C HIS A 8 -2.38 10.14 26.19
N PHE A 9 -2.08 8.84 26.16
CA PHE A 9 -1.93 7.95 25.00
C PHE A 9 -3.24 7.65 24.24
N SER A 10 -4.15 8.63 24.09
CA SER A 10 -5.32 8.52 23.21
C SER A 10 -5.03 8.98 21.77
N VAL A 11 -3.75 9.26 21.45
CA VAL A 11 -3.28 10.02 20.27
C VAL A 11 -2.94 9.16 19.04
N HIS A 12 -2.72 7.85 19.20
CA HIS A 12 -2.23 7.00 18.09
C HIS A 12 -3.21 6.83 16.91
N LEU A 13 -4.48 7.17 17.11
CA LEU A 13 -5.54 7.02 16.11
C LEU A 13 -5.77 8.32 15.31
N CYS A 14 -5.11 9.41 15.69
CA CYS A 14 -5.20 10.74 15.08
C CYS A 14 -3.88 11.17 14.40
N LEU A 15 -2.85 10.32 14.40
CA LEU A 15 -1.55 10.60 13.78
C LEU A 15 -1.60 10.26 12.28
N TYR A 16 -1.15 11.20 11.46
CA TYR A 16 -0.82 10.98 10.06
C TYR A 16 0.34 10.00 9.96
N SER A 17 0.13 8.93 9.20
CA SER A 17 1.16 8.00 8.77
C SER A 17 1.41 8.15 7.28
N THR A 18 2.67 8.15 6.89
CA THR A 18 3.05 8.11 5.48
C THR A 18 2.91 6.69 4.94
N GLY A 19 2.31 6.56 3.77
CA GLY A 19 2.17 5.29 3.06
C GLY A 19 2.91 5.26 1.74
N SER A 20 3.27 4.07 1.30
CA SER A 20 3.76 3.79 -0.05
C SER A 20 2.68 3.04 -0.83
N HIS A 21 2.25 3.60 -1.95
CA HIS A 21 1.35 2.92 -2.88
C HIS A 21 2.14 1.92 -3.73
N ASP A 22 1.58 0.72 -3.92
CA ASP A 22 2.21 -0.39 -4.64
C ASP A 22 3.69 -0.59 -4.23
N THR A 23 3.90 -0.71 -2.92
CA THR A 23 5.19 -0.65 -2.21
C THR A 23 6.32 -1.43 -2.88
N MET A 24 5.99 -2.58 -3.44
CA MET A 24 6.96 -3.57 -3.91
C MET A 24 7.37 -3.42 -5.37
N THR A 25 6.89 -2.39 -6.07
CA THR A 25 7.17 -2.21 -7.51
C THR A 25 8.61 -1.82 -7.83
N TYR A 26 9.46 -1.55 -6.84
CA TYR A 26 10.91 -1.34 -7.04
C TYR A 26 11.63 -2.60 -7.53
N CYS A 27 11.05 -3.79 -7.31
CA CYS A 27 11.67 -5.09 -7.63
C CYS A 27 10.88 -5.91 -8.66
N LEU A 28 10.11 -5.24 -9.54
CA LEU A 28 9.40 -5.89 -10.64
C LEU A 28 10.38 -6.66 -11.54
N ASP A 29 10.03 -7.90 -11.84
CA ASP A 29 10.81 -8.79 -12.68
C ASP A 29 10.55 -8.48 -14.16
N LYS A 30 11.56 -7.87 -14.80
CA LYS A 30 11.59 -7.54 -16.23
C LYS A 30 11.50 -8.75 -17.17
N ASN A 31 11.68 -9.96 -16.65
CA ASN A 31 11.56 -11.20 -17.40
C ASN A 31 10.25 -11.94 -17.07
N SER A 32 9.46 -11.44 -16.12
CA SER A 32 8.21 -12.09 -15.74
C SER A 32 7.14 -11.90 -16.80
N THR A 33 6.22 -12.86 -16.85
CA THR A 33 5.01 -12.74 -17.65
C THR A 33 4.11 -11.65 -17.11
N ILE A 34 3.33 -11.03 -18.00
CA ILE A 34 2.25 -10.14 -17.60
C ILE A 34 1.19 -10.93 -16.81
N SER A 35 0.69 -10.34 -15.73
CA SER A 35 -0.35 -10.91 -14.86
C SER A 35 -1.56 -11.39 -15.65
N GLY A 36 -2.11 -12.50 -15.15
CA GLY A 36 -3.36 -13.09 -15.64
C GLY A 36 -4.56 -12.15 -15.56
N ASN A 37 -4.53 -11.10 -14.75
CA ASN A 37 -5.62 -10.14 -14.62
C ASN A 37 -5.57 -8.99 -15.63
N GLU A 38 -4.46 -8.82 -16.35
CA GLU A 38 -4.35 -7.79 -17.37
C GLU A 38 -5.21 -8.09 -18.60
N SER A 39 -5.60 -7.04 -19.30
CA SER A 39 -6.48 -7.16 -20.46
C SER A 39 -5.87 -8.05 -21.56
N LYS A 40 -6.74 -8.76 -22.31
CA LYS A 40 -6.31 -9.59 -23.45
C LYS A 40 -5.49 -8.78 -24.47
N MET A 41 -5.82 -7.50 -24.64
CA MET A 41 -5.10 -6.59 -25.53
C MET A 41 -3.67 -6.32 -25.06
N VAL A 42 -3.45 -6.03 -23.77
CA VAL A 42 -2.11 -5.87 -23.18
C VAL A 42 -1.26 -7.12 -23.44
N LYS A 43 -1.82 -8.30 -23.13
CA LYS A 43 -1.12 -9.58 -23.30
C LYS A 43 -0.79 -9.87 -24.76
N PHE A 44 -1.73 -9.60 -25.66
CA PHE A 44 -1.54 -9.78 -27.10
C PHE A 44 -0.44 -8.86 -27.63
N LEU A 45 -0.50 -7.56 -27.31
CA LEU A 45 0.51 -6.58 -27.75
C LEU A 45 1.90 -6.95 -27.23
N ASN A 46 2.02 -7.35 -25.97
CA ASN A 46 3.29 -7.80 -25.42
C ASN A 46 3.80 -9.09 -26.06
N LYS A 47 2.91 -10.00 -26.46
CA LYS A 47 3.29 -11.22 -27.19
C LYS A 47 3.79 -10.90 -28.60
N CYS A 48 3.17 -9.94 -29.28
CA CYS A 48 3.54 -9.55 -30.65
C CYS A 48 4.80 -8.67 -30.71
N MET A 49 4.97 -7.75 -29.75
CA MET A 49 6.07 -6.78 -29.75
C MET A 49 6.72 -6.65 -28.36
N PRO A 50 7.30 -7.73 -27.80
CA PRO A 50 7.80 -7.75 -26.43
C PRO A 50 8.89 -6.71 -26.18
N CYS A 51 9.79 -6.49 -27.14
CA CYS A 51 10.90 -5.53 -26.99
C CYS A 51 10.45 -4.06 -26.93
N ILE A 52 9.21 -3.76 -27.34
CA ILE A 52 8.64 -2.41 -27.33
C ILE A 52 7.66 -2.27 -26.16
N VAL A 53 6.70 -3.20 -26.08
CA VAL A 53 5.59 -3.12 -25.14
C VAL A 53 6.04 -3.44 -23.72
N HIS A 54 6.94 -4.40 -23.53
CA HIS A 54 7.36 -4.79 -22.19
C HIS A 54 8.12 -3.66 -21.46
N PRO A 55 9.12 -2.98 -22.07
CA PRO A 55 9.75 -1.83 -21.44
C PRO A 55 8.79 -0.67 -21.15
N ILE A 56 7.77 -0.48 -21.99
CA ILE A 56 6.71 0.52 -21.72
C ILE A 56 5.94 0.10 -20.46
N ILE A 57 5.44 -1.13 -20.40
CA ILE A 57 4.73 -1.65 -19.22
C ILE A 57 5.57 -1.44 -17.97
N MET A 58 6.85 -1.83 -17.97
CA MET A 58 7.74 -1.64 -16.82
C MET A 58 7.79 -0.17 -16.33
N LYS A 59 7.89 0.81 -17.25
CA LYS A 59 7.90 2.24 -16.91
C LYS A 59 6.59 2.76 -16.31
N TRP A 60 5.48 2.12 -16.64
CA TRP A 60 4.14 2.50 -16.19
C TRP A 60 3.66 1.69 -14.99
N SER A 61 4.26 0.52 -14.74
CA SER A 61 3.98 -0.33 -13.57
C SER A 61 4.83 0.01 -12.34
N THR A 62 6.00 0.64 -12.54
CA THR A 62 6.88 1.01 -11.43
C THR A 62 6.33 2.23 -10.71
N THR A 63 6.02 2.11 -9.42
CA THR A 63 5.58 3.21 -8.54
C THR A 63 6.61 3.55 -7.46
N GLN A 64 7.53 2.66 -7.12
CA GLN A 64 8.58 2.87 -6.12
C GLN A 64 9.96 2.61 -6.71
N ALA A 65 10.95 3.36 -6.22
CA ALA A 65 12.36 3.17 -6.58
C ALA A 65 13.21 2.68 -5.40
N LEU A 66 12.79 3.01 -4.18
CA LEU A 66 13.44 2.58 -2.94
C LEU A 66 12.97 1.17 -2.55
N THR A 67 13.87 0.41 -1.94
CA THR A 67 13.56 -0.89 -1.32
C THR A 67 12.58 -0.73 -0.15
N VAL A 68 11.97 -1.83 0.32
CA VAL A 68 11.01 -1.76 1.43
C VAL A 68 11.68 -1.22 2.70
N THR A 69 12.91 -1.62 2.99
CA THR A 69 13.68 -1.10 4.12
C THR A 69 13.98 0.39 3.95
N GLU A 70 14.44 0.84 2.78
CA GLU A 70 14.69 2.27 2.52
C GLU A 70 13.40 3.11 2.62
N GLN A 71 12.25 2.58 2.21
CA GLN A 71 10.96 3.25 2.39
C GLN A 71 10.61 3.40 3.88
N LEU A 72 10.84 2.35 4.69
CA LEU A 72 10.66 2.40 6.14
C LEU A 72 11.60 3.41 6.80
N GLU A 73 12.89 3.42 6.42
CA GLU A 73 13.86 4.42 6.89
C GLU A 73 13.45 5.86 6.51
N ALA A 74 12.87 6.03 5.33
CA ALA A 74 12.39 7.33 4.87
C ALA A 74 11.16 7.85 5.67
N GLY A 75 10.53 7.01 6.50
CA GLY A 75 9.39 7.38 7.34
C GLY A 75 8.05 6.78 6.90
N VAL A 76 8.03 5.84 5.95
CA VAL A 76 6.81 5.10 5.59
C VAL A 76 6.42 4.16 6.72
N ARG A 77 5.14 4.12 7.07
CA ARG A 77 4.57 3.21 8.08
C ARG A 77 3.33 2.47 7.58
N TYR A 78 2.89 2.72 6.35
CA TYR A 78 1.82 1.98 5.68
C TYR A 78 2.34 1.41 4.37
N LEU A 79 2.38 0.08 4.27
CA LEU A 79 2.86 -0.64 3.10
C LEU A 79 1.66 -1.25 2.35
N ASP A 80 1.41 -0.77 1.13
CA ASP A 80 0.43 -1.35 0.23
C ASP A 80 1.03 -2.55 -0.52
N PHE A 81 0.50 -3.75 -0.23
CA PHE A 81 0.96 -5.03 -0.76
C PHE A 81 -0.12 -5.65 -1.65
N ARG A 82 0.10 -5.62 -2.97
CA ARG A 82 -0.71 -6.35 -3.94
C ARG A 82 -0.13 -7.74 -4.17
N ILE A 83 -0.83 -8.77 -3.72
CA ILE A 83 -0.28 -10.14 -3.63
C ILE A 83 -0.84 -11.02 -4.71
N ALA A 84 0.00 -11.85 -5.32
CA ALA A 84 -0.38 -12.77 -6.36
C ALA A 84 0.32 -14.13 -6.26
N HIS A 85 -0.29 -15.13 -6.86
CA HIS A 85 0.32 -16.41 -7.17
C HIS A 85 0.47 -16.51 -8.70
N LYS A 86 1.64 -16.93 -9.17
CA LYS A 86 1.90 -17.07 -10.60
C LYS A 86 1.18 -18.33 -11.10
N ALA A 87 0.39 -18.21 -12.18
CA ALA A 87 -0.50 -19.28 -12.64
C ALA A 87 0.20 -20.63 -12.91
N ASN A 88 1.48 -20.63 -13.26
CA ASN A 88 2.26 -21.83 -13.58
C ASN A 88 3.30 -22.18 -12.51
N ASP A 89 3.25 -21.55 -11.33
CA ASP A 89 4.17 -21.87 -10.23
C ASP A 89 3.60 -23.03 -9.41
N PRO A 90 4.24 -24.22 -9.41
CA PRO A 90 3.74 -25.38 -8.67
C PRO A 90 3.94 -25.24 -7.15
N SER A 91 4.73 -24.26 -6.70
CA SER A 91 4.98 -24.00 -5.29
C SER A 91 3.85 -23.21 -4.64
N MET A 92 3.97 -23.00 -3.32
CA MET A 92 3.08 -22.12 -2.57
C MET A 92 3.60 -20.67 -2.52
N ASN A 93 4.65 -20.35 -3.27
CA ASN A 93 5.28 -19.04 -3.27
C ASN A 93 4.30 -17.97 -3.72
N LEU A 94 4.20 -16.92 -2.93
CA LEU A 94 3.45 -15.73 -3.25
C LEU A 94 4.41 -14.61 -3.64
N TYR A 95 3.99 -13.78 -4.57
CA TYR A 95 4.75 -12.66 -5.10
C TYR A 95 3.91 -11.40 -4.98
N PHE A 96 4.54 -10.24 -5.15
CA PHE A 96 3.80 -9.00 -5.38
C PHE A 96 3.57 -8.76 -6.88
N VAL A 97 2.49 -8.08 -7.23
CA VAL A 97 2.09 -7.83 -8.62
C VAL A 97 1.64 -6.40 -8.87
N HIS A 98 2.09 -5.83 -9.98
CA HIS A 98 1.47 -4.66 -10.60
C HIS A 98 1.71 -4.73 -12.11
N MET A 99 0.73 -5.23 -12.87
CA MET A 99 0.83 -5.71 -14.26
C MET A 99 1.83 -6.85 -14.51
N VAL A 100 3.00 -6.81 -13.87
CA VAL A 100 4.05 -7.83 -13.89
C VAL A 100 4.40 -8.23 -12.45
N TYR A 101 5.06 -9.37 -12.28
CA TYR A 101 5.36 -9.93 -10.97
C TYR A 101 6.70 -9.40 -10.45
N THR A 102 6.88 -9.48 -9.14
CA THR A 102 8.17 -9.19 -8.48
C THR A 102 9.13 -10.38 -8.54
N THR A 103 10.42 -10.07 -8.40
CA THR A 103 11.51 -11.05 -8.30
C THR A 103 11.57 -11.73 -6.93
N VAL A 104 11.15 -11.03 -5.87
CA VAL A 104 11.15 -11.50 -4.48
C VAL A 104 9.81 -12.09 -4.08
N THR A 105 9.80 -12.97 -3.08
CA THR A 105 8.57 -13.53 -2.54
C THR A 105 7.97 -12.64 -1.45
N VAL A 106 6.69 -12.83 -1.16
CA VAL A 106 6.00 -12.18 -0.04
C VAL A 106 6.68 -12.56 1.28
N GLU A 107 7.05 -13.82 1.45
CA GLU A 107 7.66 -14.32 2.69
C GLU A 107 8.99 -13.62 3.00
N ASP A 108 9.88 -13.49 2.01
CA ASP A 108 11.16 -12.80 2.16
C ASP A 108 11.00 -11.36 2.66
N ILE A 109 9.98 -10.67 2.13
CA ILE A 109 9.68 -9.28 2.48
C ILE A 109 9.05 -9.16 3.86
N LEU A 110 8.22 -10.12 4.28
CA LEU A 110 7.70 -10.14 5.64
C LEU A 110 8.85 -10.32 6.66
N TRP A 111 9.83 -11.17 6.37
CA TRP A 111 11.04 -11.31 7.17
C TRP A 111 11.89 -10.03 7.17
N GLU A 112 12.02 -9.34 6.05
CA GLU A 112 12.71 -8.05 5.97
C GLU A 112 12.04 -6.98 6.85
N VAL A 113 10.72 -6.85 6.76
CA VAL A 113 9.95 -5.93 7.61
C VAL A 113 10.08 -6.30 9.09
N LEU A 114 10.07 -7.60 9.43
CA LEU A 114 10.30 -8.05 10.81
C LEU A 114 11.67 -7.60 11.33
N ARG A 115 12.75 -7.84 10.57
CA ARG A 115 14.11 -7.43 10.94
C ARG A 115 14.20 -5.93 11.19
N TRP A 116 13.55 -5.12 10.34
CA TRP A 116 13.48 -3.68 10.55
C TRP A 116 12.75 -3.31 11.84
N LEU A 117 11.63 -3.96 12.14
CA LEU A 117 10.90 -3.74 13.39
C LEU A 117 11.72 -4.13 14.63
N GLU A 118 12.59 -5.14 14.53
CA GLU A 118 13.46 -5.55 15.64
C GLU A 118 14.48 -4.47 16.01
N THR A 119 15.01 -3.74 15.04
CA THR A 119 15.91 -2.61 15.29
C THR A 119 15.17 -1.31 15.61
N HIS A 120 13.85 -1.24 15.38
CA HIS A 120 13.01 -0.07 15.63
C HIS A 120 11.88 -0.38 16.62
N PRO A 121 12.20 -0.53 17.93
CA PRO A 121 11.26 -1.08 18.90
C PRO A 121 10.02 -0.23 19.19
N GLN A 122 10.07 1.07 18.86
CA GLN A 122 8.99 2.03 19.09
C GLN A 122 8.09 2.21 17.87
N GLU A 123 8.44 1.60 16.74
CA GLU A 123 7.76 1.81 15.47
C GLU A 123 6.65 0.78 15.23
N VAL A 124 5.64 1.21 14.47
CA VAL A 124 4.49 0.38 14.08
C VAL A 124 4.34 0.46 12.57
N VAL A 125 4.21 -0.70 11.92
CA VAL A 125 4.00 -0.81 10.48
C VAL A 125 2.59 -1.35 10.21
N ILE A 126 1.91 -0.82 9.21
CA ILE A 126 0.62 -1.28 8.73
C ILE A 126 0.84 -2.00 7.41
N LEU A 127 0.48 -3.29 7.34
CA LEU A 127 0.55 -4.09 6.12
C LEU A 127 -0.85 -4.19 5.51
N ALA A 128 -1.04 -3.52 4.37
CA ALA A 128 -2.28 -3.61 3.61
C ALA A 128 -2.15 -4.65 2.50
N CYS A 129 -2.56 -5.89 2.78
CA CYS A 129 -2.57 -6.95 1.78
C CYS A 129 -3.87 -6.91 0.96
N ARG A 130 -3.76 -6.69 -0.35
CA ARG A 130 -4.92 -6.49 -1.22
C ARG A 130 -4.70 -7.09 -2.61
N ASN A 131 -5.74 -6.95 -3.44
CA ASN A 131 -5.71 -7.28 -4.86
C ASN A 131 -5.17 -8.69 -5.13
N PHE A 132 -5.66 -9.66 -4.35
CA PHE A 132 -5.22 -11.04 -4.42
C PHE A 132 -5.47 -11.65 -5.79
N ASP A 133 -4.41 -11.90 -6.56
CA ASP A 133 -4.45 -12.45 -7.91
C ASP A 133 -4.01 -13.92 -7.93
N GLY A 134 -4.90 -14.82 -8.35
CA GLY A 134 -4.58 -16.26 -8.46
C GLY A 134 -4.47 -17.01 -7.12
N LEU A 135 -4.82 -16.39 -5.98
CA LEU A 135 -4.75 -17.07 -4.69
C LEU A 135 -5.97 -17.99 -4.48
N THR A 136 -5.70 -19.30 -4.41
CA THR A 136 -6.68 -20.28 -3.92
C THR A 136 -6.87 -20.15 -2.41
N LYS A 137 -7.93 -20.78 -1.86
CA LYS A 137 -8.14 -20.84 -0.40
C LYS A 137 -6.90 -21.37 0.35
N LYS A 138 -6.25 -22.40 -0.19
CA LYS A 138 -5.03 -22.99 0.39
C LYS A 138 -3.88 -21.98 0.45
N LEU A 139 -3.68 -21.22 -0.63
CA LEU A 139 -2.65 -20.18 -0.71
C LEU A 139 -2.95 -19.00 0.23
N HIS A 140 -4.22 -18.64 0.38
CA HIS A 140 -4.63 -17.66 1.39
C HIS A 140 -4.31 -18.14 2.81
N CYS A 141 -4.70 -19.36 3.17
CA CYS A 141 -4.38 -19.92 4.48
C CYS A 141 -2.86 -19.95 4.72
N HIS A 142 -2.07 -20.24 3.68
CA HIS A 142 -0.62 -20.19 3.74
C HIS A 142 -0.07 -18.79 4.02
N LEU A 143 -0.50 -17.76 3.26
CA LEU A 143 -0.11 -16.37 3.50
C LEU A 143 -0.32 -15.97 4.97
N ILE A 144 -1.47 -16.33 5.51
CA ILE A 144 -1.86 -16.02 6.88
C ILE A 144 -1.00 -16.77 7.89
N ALA A 145 -0.72 -18.05 7.62
CA ALA A 145 0.16 -18.85 8.45
C ALA A 145 1.56 -18.24 8.50
N CYS A 146 2.15 -17.88 7.34
CA CYS A 146 3.43 -17.20 7.26
C CYS A 146 3.43 -15.91 8.10
N ILE A 147 2.41 -15.07 7.94
CA ILE A 147 2.30 -13.81 8.71
C ILE A 147 2.25 -14.07 10.23
N LYS A 148 1.48 -15.08 10.67
CA LYS A 148 1.40 -15.46 12.08
C LYS A 148 2.73 -15.97 12.61
N GLU A 149 3.38 -16.82 11.84
CA GLU A 149 4.64 -17.48 12.22
C GLU A 149 5.81 -16.52 12.26
N ILE A 150 5.87 -15.57 11.32
CA ILE A 150 6.93 -14.57 11.23
C ILE A 150 6.79 -13.52 12.34
N PHE A 151 5.61 -12.90 12.47
CA PHE A 151 5.46 -11.76 13.39
C PHE A 151 5.09 -12.18 14.82
N GLN A 152 4.44 -13.33 15.02
CA GLN A 152 4.12 -13.89 16.35
C GLN A 152 3.51 -12.85 17.31
N CYS A 153 4.17 -12.60 18.45
CA CYS A 153 3.74 -11.65 19.48
C CYS A 153 3.80 -10.18 19.03
N LYS A 154 4.36 -9.89 17.85
CA LYS A 154 4.42 -8.54 17.26
C LYS A 154 3.13 -8.18 16.50
N LEU A 155 2.17 -9.10 16.35
CA LEU A 155 0.87 -8.85 15.69
C LEU A 155 -0.16 -8.19 16.61
N CYS A 156 -0.95 -7.24 16.08
CA CYS A 156 -2.04 -6.57 16.80
C CYS A 156 -3.27 -7.48 17.04
N PRO A 157 -3.72 -7.72 18.30
CA PRO A 157 -4.94 -8.48 18.61
C PRO A 157 -6.24 -7.75 18.25
N ARG A 158 -7.26 -8.50 17.83
CA ARG A 158 -8.57 -7.98 17.36
C ARG A 158 -9.36 -7.11 18.36
N ASN A 159 -9.30 -7.42 19.66
CA ASN A 159 -10.29 -6.93 20.64
C ASN A 159 -9.80 -5.78 21.54
N VAL A 160 -8.68 -5.13 21.22
CA VAL A 160 -8.15 -4.07 22.08
C VAL A 160 -8.45 -2.69 21.49
N SER A 161 -9.16 -1.87 22.27
CA SER A 161 -9.28 -0.44 22.02
C SER A 161 -7.87 0.20 22.03
N MET A 162 -7.48 0.86 20.93
CA MET A 162 -6.19 1.59 20.79
C MET A 162 -5.91 2.60 21.92
N ARG A 163 -6.86 2.88 22.81
CA ARG A 163 -6.73 3.82 23.94
C ARG A 163 -5.86 3.31 25.10
N SER A 164 -5.53 2.02 25.16
CA SER A 164 -4.87 1.42 26.34
C SER A 164 -3.43 0.95 26.07
N PHE A 165 -2.80 1.40 24.99
CA PHE A 165 -1.61 0.71 24.47
C PHE A 165 -0.25 1.28 24.94
N PHE A 166 0.55 0.40 25.54
CA PHE A 166 2.02 0.44 25.65
C PHE A 166 2.57 -0.88 25.04
N PRO A 167 3.83 -0.92 24.53
CA PRO A 167 4.28 -1.81 23.46
C PRO A 167 4.42 -3.31 23.86
N PRO A 168 4.53 -4.25 22.89
CA PRO A 168 4.86 -4.02 21.49
C PRO A 168 3.84 -4.65 20.52
N LEU A 169 2.96 -3.84 19.94
CA LEU A 169 2.20 -4.24 18.75
C LEU A 169 2.78 -3.53 17.54
N ARG A 170 3.14 -4.30 16.52
CA ARG A 170 4.01 -3.83 15.44
C ARG A 170 3.46 -4.11 14.04
N MET A 171 2.24 -4.66 13.94
CA MET A 171 1.61 -4.94 12.64
C MET A 171 0.08 -4.92 12.65
N ILE A 172 -0.53 -4.15 11.72
CA ILE A 172 -1.97 -4.24 11.38
C ILE A 172 -2.09 -4.92 10.00
N TYR A 173 -2.87 -5.99 9.91
CA TYR A 173 -3.10 -6.78 8.68
C TYR A 173 -4.51 -6.55 8.13
N ARG A 174 -4.64 -6.24 6.82
CA ARG A 174 -5.92 -6.11 6.10
C ARG A 174 -5.96 -7.04 4.89
N THR A 175 -7.14 -7.59 4.55
CA THR A 175 -7.42 -8.37 3.33
C THR A 175 -8.75 -7.95 2.70
N ASN A 176 -8.88 -7.94 1.37
CA ASN A 176 -10.15 -7.70 0.64
C ASN A 176 -10.78 -9.04 0.17
N LEU A 177 -11.42 -9.82 1.06
CA LEU A 177 -12.06 -11.08 0.72
C LEU A 177 -13.45 -11.22 1.36
N HIS A 178 -14.36 -11.84 0.60
CA HIS A 178 -15.78 -12.01 0.88
C HIS A 178 -16.09 -12.49 2.33
N PRO A 179 -17.07 -11.90 3.05
CA PRO A 179 -17.28 -12.07 4.50
C PRO A 179 -17.52 -13.51 4.99
N THR A 180 -17.92 -14.42 4.09
CA THR A 180 -18.33 -15.78 4.42
C THR A 180 -17.16 -16.74 4.72
N MET A 181 -15.94 -16.43 4.28
CA MET A 181 -14.78 -17.33 4.49
C MET A 181 -14.07 -17.14 5.83
N TRP A 182 -14.25 -15.99 6.52
CA TRP A 182 -13.40 -15.60 7.64
C TRP A 182 -14.01 -15.70 9.04
N LYS A 183 -15.30 -16.04 9.15
CA LYS A 183 -16.01 -15.92 10.44
C LYS A 183 -15.46 -16.81 11.57
N ARG A 184 -14.48 -17.71 11.31
CA ARG A 184 -14.10 -18.76 12.27
C ARG A 184 -12.62 -18.90 12.68
N GLU A 185 -11.64 -18.27 12.02
CA GLU A 185 -10.24 -18.74 12.22
C GLU A 185 -9.22 -17.74 12.77
N LEU A 186 -9.51 -16.44 12.83
CA LEU A 186 -8.48 -15.47 13.19
C LEU A 186 -8.99 -14.37 14.10
N ASN A 187 -8.52 -14.38 15.35
CA ASN A 187 -8.61 -13.26 16.29
C ASN A 187 -7.71 -12.05 15.87
N LEU A 188 -7.68 -11.70 14.58
CA LEU A 188 -6.99 -10.53 14.01
C LEU A 188 -8.02 -9.50 13.52
N SER A 189 -7.78 -8.19 13.71
CA SER A 189 -8.67 -7.13 13.24
C SER A 189 -8.98 -7.28 11.74
N VAL A 190 -10.21 -7.66 11.40
CA VAL A 190 -10.71 -7.72 10.02
C VAL A 190 -11.94 -6.81 9.97
N VAL A 191 -11.92 -5.88 9.02
CA VAL A 191 -13.02 -4.93 8.81
C VAL A 191 -13.90 -5.42 7.66
N PRO A 192 -15.23 -5.52 7.84
CA PRO A 192 -16.15 -6.05 6.82
C PRO A 192 -16.17 -5.23 5.53
N ASP A 193 -16.43 -5.92 4.41
CA ASP A 193 -16.50 -5.37 3.04
C ASP A 193 -17.66 -4.38 2.80
N GLU A 194 -18.67 -4.33 3.70
CA GLU A 194 -19.93 -3.60 3.52
C GLU A 194 -19.81 -2.07 3.55
N LEU A 195 -18.60 -1.53 3.76
CA LEU A 195 -18.32 -0.09 3.85
C LEU A 195 -17.66 0.48 2.59
N TRP A 196 -17.68 -0.25 1.48
CA TRP A 196 -16.95 0.12 0.27
C TRP A 196 -17.87 0.59 -0.87
N ASP A 197 -17.87 1.89 -1.15
CA ASP A 197 -18.31 2.40 -2.45
C ASP A 197 -17.13 2.23 -3.43
N ASN A 198 -17.25 1.25 -4.32
CA ASN A 198 -16.35 1.04 -5.45
C ASN A 198 -16.76 1.98 -6.60
N SER A 199 -16.84 3.28 -6.34
CA SER A 199 -16.99 4.26 -7.43
C SER A 199 -15.67 4.30 -8.22
N ARG A 200 -15.52 3.36 -9.15
CA ARG A 200 -14.63 3.48 -10.30
C ARG A 200 -15.23 4.50 -11.25
N ASP A 201 -15.34 5.74 -10.82
CA ASP A 201 -15.68 6.79 -11.76
C ASP A 201 -14.37 7.22 -12.44
N THR A 202 -13.93 6.42 -13.41
CA THR A 202 -12.72 6.66 -14.23
C THR A 202 -12.95 7.74 -15.29
N THR A 203 -13.83 8.71 -15.01
CA THR A 203 -14.28 9.73 -15.97
C THR A 203 -13.80 11.13 -15.61
N ALA A 204 -12.52 11.32 -15.28
CA ALA A 204 -11.98 12.68 -15.13
C ALA A 204 -10.48 12.76 -15.48
N ILE A 205 -10.16 12.45 -16.74
CA ILE A 205 -8.89 12.86 -17.33
C ILE A 205 -9.08 14.32 -17.77
N HIS A 206 -8.14 15.21 -17.45
CA HIS A 206 -7.85 16.51 -18.09
C HIS A 206 -7.78 17.80 -17.23
N SER A 207 -7.87 17.79 -15.89
CA SER A 207 -7.49 18.99 -15.12
C SER A 207 -6.61 18.71 -13.88
N PRO A 208 -5.63 19.60 -13.56
CA PRO A 208 -4.75 19.47 -12.39
C PRO A 208 -5.49 19.36 -11.05
N GLU A 209 -6.74 19.83 -11.00
CA GLU A 209 -7.61 19.83 -9.83
C GLU A 209 -8.23 18.45 -9.54
N TYR A 210 -8.24 17.53 -10.52
CA TYR A 210 -8.83 16.19 -10.42
C TYR A 210 -7.80 15.05 -10.38
N LEU A 211 -6.50 15.35 -10.38
CA LEU A 211 -5.41 14.36 -10.27
C LEU A 211 -5.32 13.72 -8.87
N LEU A 212 -6.13 14.19 -7.93
CA LEU A 212 -6.18 13.68 -6.58
C LEU A 212 -7.42 12.80 -6.41
N TYR A 213 -7.28 11.50 -6.69
CA TYR A 213 -8.32 10.54 -6.34
C TYR A 213 -8.43 10.42 -4.81
N HIS A 214 -9.55 10.88 -4.28
CA HIS A 214 -9.96 10.59 -2.92
C HIS A 214 -10.50 9.16 -2.84
N PHE A 215 -9.63 8.18 -2.68
CA PHE A 215 -10.10 6.94 -2.07
C PHE A 215 -10.11 7.18 -0.57
N LEU A 216 -11.27 7.44 0.03
CA LEU A 216 -11.40 7.33 1.49
C LEU A 216 -11.50 5.84 1.83
N ILE A 217 -10.35 5.23 2.05
CA ILE A 217 -10.26 3.81 2.37
C ILE A 217 -10.52 3.66 3.87
N PHE A 218 -11.72 3.23 4.24
CA PHE A 218 -12.05 2.84 5.60
C PHE A 218 -11.27 1.57 5.96
N VAL A 219 -10.26 1.68 6.82
CA VAL A 219 -9.50 0.53 7.38
C VAL A 219 -10.11 0.07 8.72
N SER A 220 -11.01 0.88 9.29
CA SER A 220 -11.97 0.63 10.38
C SER A 220 -12.82 1.90 10.53
N GLU A 221 -13.75 2.01 11.49
CA GLU A 221 -14.44 3.29 11.83
C GLU A 221 -13.49 4.46 12.22
N LYS A 222 -12.18 4.29 12.03
CA LYS A 222 -11.08 4.94 12.73
C LYS A 222 -9.83 5.21 11.87
N PHE A 223 -9.71 4.65 10.67
CA PHE A 223 -8.53 4.83 9.82
C PHE A 223 -8.95 5.14 8.38
N PHE A 224 -8.42 6.23 7.86
CA PHE A 224 -8.70 6.76 6.53
C PHE A 224 -7.38 6.88 5.78
N VAL A 225 -7.21 6.08 4.72
CA VAL A 225 -6.10 6.23 3.78
C VAL A 225 -6.58 7.09 2.63
N ALA A 226 -5.76 8.03 2.15
CA ALA A 226 -5.93 8.76 0.90
C ALA A 226 -4.57 8.90 0.22
N GLY A 227 -4.50 9.33 -1.03
CA GLY A 227 -3.21 9.44 -1.70
C GLY A 227 -3.30 9.79 -3.17
N ILE A 228 -2.13 9.91 -3.79
CA ILE A 228 -2.03 9.93 -5.25
C ILE A 228 -1.96 8.50 -5.75
N ASN A 229 -2.93 8.13 -6.56
CA ASN A 229 -2.94 6.89 -7.33
C ASN A 229 -3.17 7.25 -8.80
N LEU A 230 -2.09 7.67 -9.46
CA LEU A 230 -2.17 8.00 -10.89
C LEU A 230 -2.06 6.71 -11.68
N THR A 231 -3.19 6.19 -12.13
CA THR A 231 -3.23 5.07 -13.07
C THR A 231 -3.77 5.54 -14.40
N GLU A 232 -2.98 5.36 -15.46
CA GLU A 232 -3.41 5.64 -16.81
C GLU A 232 -3.88 4.37 -17.50
N ASN A 233 -4.85 4.50 -18.41
CA ASN A 233 -5.36 3.36 -19.15
C ASN A 233 -4.37 2.94 -20.26
N LEU A 234 -4.52 1.72 -20.76
CA LEU A 234 -3.63 1.17 -21.79
C LEU A 234 -3.55 2.07 -23.03
N ARG A 235 -4.65 2.69 -23.45
CA ARG A 235 -4.65 3.58 -24.62
C ARG A 235 -3.73 4.77 -24.40
N TYR A 236 -3.79 5.40 -23.22
CA TYR A 236 -2.91 6.50 -22.86
C TYR A 236 -1.44 6.05 -22.79
N ILE A 237 -1.17 4.90 -22.16
CA ILE A 237 0.18 4.32 -22.04
C ILE A 237 0.80 4.08 -23.43
N LEU A 238 0.04 3.54 -24.37
CA LEU A 238 0.53 3.22 -25.72
C LEU A 238 0.80 4.46 -26.57
N VAL A 239 0.06 5.55 -26.39
CA VAL A 239 0.30 6.82 -27.11
C VAL A 239 1.38 7.69 -26.44
N HIS A 240 1.86 7.33 -25.25
CA HIS A 240 2.95 8.00 -24.54
C HIS A 240 4.14 7.06 -24.24
N PRO A 241 4.80 6.47 -25.27
CA PRO A 241 5.87 5.47 -25.07
C PRO A 241 7.15 6.03 -24.42
N PHE A 242 7.37 7.34 -24.53
CA PHE A 242 8.47 8.06 -23.86
C PHE A 242 8.07 8.63 -22.49
N GLY A 243 6.82 8.41 -22.09
CA GLY A 243 6.32 8.71 -20.75
C GLY A 243 6.74 7.67 -19.72
N SER A 244 6.41 7.94 -18.48
CA SER A 244 6.49 7.00 -17.36
C SER A 244 5.57 7.47 -16.25
N LEU A 245 5.16 6.54 -15.40
CA LEU A 245 4.41 6.89 -14.20
C LEU A 245 5.22 7.86 -13.33
N LYS A 246 6.55 7.66 -13.24
CA LYS A 246 7.46 8.58 -12.53
C LYS A 246 7.35 10.01 -13.02
N LYS A 247 7.45 10.23 -14.33
CA LYS A 247 7.38 11.59 -14.90
C LYS A 247 6.05 12.25 -14.54
N MET A 248 4.95 11.51 -14.66
CA MET A 248 3.61 11.99 -14.38
C MET A 248 3.43 12.31 -12.89
N THR A 249 3.84 11.42 -11.98
CA THR A 249 3.77 11.66 -10.53
C THR A 249 4.57 12.88 -10.14
N LEU A 250 5.81 13.02 -10.63
CA LEU A 250 6.67 14.16 -10.31
C LEU A 250 6.09 15.50 -10.79
N GLN A 251 5.40 15.52 -11.94
CA GLN A 251 4.70 16.70 -12.43
C GLN A 251 3.52 17.10 -11.54
N SER A 252 2.88 16.13 -10.89
CA SER A 252 1.73 16.34 -9.99
C SER A 252 2.12 16.62 -8.53
N LEU A 253 3.39 16.45 -8.15
CA LEU A 253 3.86 16.66 -6.78
C LEU A 253 3.54 18.06 -6.20
N PRO A 254 3.68 19.18 -6.95
CA PRO A 254 3.32 20.50 -6.41
C PRO A 254 1.85 20.59 -5.99
N CYS A 255 0.94 20.06 -6.80
CA CYS A 255 -0.49 20.00 -6.49
C CYS A 255 -0.75 19.12 -5.26
N LEU A 256 -0.08 17.97 -5.18
CA LEU A 256 -0.15 17.10 -4.00
C LEU A 256 0.26 17.83 -2.72
N LYS A 257 1.39 18.55 -2.75
CA LYS A 257 1.91 19.26 -1.59
C LYS A 257 0.94 20.35 -1.09
N ILE A 258 0.31 21.08 -2.01
CA ILE A 258 -0.72 22.06 -1.66
C ILE A 258 -1.88 21.36 -0.94
N TRP A 259 -2.33 20.23 -1.48
CA TRP A 259 -3.41 19.46 -0.87
C TRP A 259 -3.04 18.88 0.50
N ILE A 260 -1.85 18.29 0.67
CA ILE A 260 -1.37 17.74 1.95
C ILE A 260 -1.44 18.82 3.04
N LYS A 261 -0.94 20.03 2.76
CA LYS A 261 -0.92 21.14 3.73
C LYS A 261 -2.31 21.57 4.20
N GLN A 262 -3.36 21.32 3.41
CA GLN A 262 -4.74 21.63 3.76
C GLN A 262 -5.38 20.58 4.68
N GLN A 263 -4.74 19.42 4.87
CA GLN A 263 -5.29 18.35 5.70
C GLN A 263 -5.13 18.65 7.20
N TYR A 264 -6.08 18.18 8.01
CA TYR A 264 -6.08 18.34 9.47
C TYR A 264 -6.37 17.02 10.17
N PRO A 265 -5.66 16.72 11.27
CA PRO A 265 -5.88 15.50 12.03
C PRO A 265 -7.22 15.59 12.77
N GLY A 266 -7.86 14.46 13.03
CA GLY A 266 -9.04 14.45 13.89
C GLY A 266 -9.90 13.20 13.80
N PRO A 267 -10.93 13.09 14.67
CA PRO A 267 -11.81 11.93 14.74
C PRO A 267 -13.00 12.01 13.76
N LYS A 268 -13.14 13.10 12.99
CA LYS A 268 -14.26 13.26 12.05
C LYS A 268 -14.04 12.33 10.85
N LYS A 269 -15.13 11.88 10.22
CA LYS A 269 -15.08 11.04 9.00
C LYS A 269 -14.31 11.66 7.82
N GLN A 270 -14.09 12.98 7.85
CA GLN A 270 -13.36 13.74 6.83
C GLN A 270 -11.85 13.83 7.14
N CYS A 271 -11.42 13.42 8.32
CA CYS A 271 -10.03 13.45 8.74
C CYS A 271 -9.30 12.24 8.17
N ILE A 272 -8.20 12.51 7.46
CA ILE A 272 -7.34 11.49 6.87
C ILE A 272 -6.28 11.14 7.91
N ASN A 273 -5.93 9.86 8.05
CA ASN A 273 -4.92 9.40 9.00
C ASN A 273 -3.72 8.76 8.29
N ILE A 274 -3.85 8.42 7.02
CA ILE A 274 -2.78 7.82 6.23
C ILE A 274 -2.76 8.48 4.85
N ILE A 275 -1.62 9.02 4.44
CA ILE A 275 -1.44 9.57 3.11
C ILE A 275 -0.40 8.73 2.37
N ALA A 276 -0.85 8.00 1.35
CA ALA A 276 0.00 7.14 0.54
C ALA A 276 0.42 7.83 -0.77
N GLY A 277 1.66 7.60 -1.20
CA GLY A 277 2.20 8.19 -2.41
C GLY A 277 3.07 7.23 -3.22
N ASP A 278 3.27 7.62 -4.47
CA ASP A 278 4.22 7.00 -5.38
C ASP A 278 5.58 7.72 -5.29
N PHE A 279 6.64 6.96 -5.55
CA PHE A 279 8.04 7.37 -5.60
C PHE A 279 8.52 8.05 -4.33
N ILE A 280 8.36 7.34 -3.21
CA ILE A 280 8.90 7.72 -1.90
C ILE A 280 10.39 8.07 -2.04
N GLY A 281 10.81 9.14 -1.36
CA GLY A 281 12.16 9.69 -1.43
C GLY A 281 12.35 10.81 -2.47
N ASN A 282 11.39 11.02 -3.38
CA ASN A 282 11.43 12.19 -4.26
C ASN A 282 10.72 13.39 -3.62
N GLY A 283 11.47 14.47 -3.41
CA GLY A 283 10.98 15.68 -2.76
C GLY A 283 10.64 15.46 -1.29
N ASP A 284 9.82 16.36 -0.74
CA ASP A 284 9.53 16.40 0.70
C ASP A 284 8.24 15.66 1.10
N PHE A 285 7.69 14.79 0.23
CA PHE A 285 6.36 14.16 0.47
C PHE A 285 6.24 13.55 1.87
N VAL A 286 7.20 12.70 2.27
CA VAL A 286 7.17 12.03 3.57
C VAL A 286 7.24 13.04 4.71
N LYS A 287 8.10 14.04 4.58
CA LYS A 287 8.26 15.12 5.56
C LYS A 287 6.98 15.95 5.68
N ASP A 288 6.37 16.33 4.57
CA ASP A 288 5.14 17.13 4.51
C ASP A 288 3.98 16.38 5.21
N VAL A 289 3.86 15.06 5.02
CA VAL A 289 2.84 14.24 5.72
C VAL A 289 3.13 14.13 7.21
N ILE A 290 4.38 13.89 7.61
CA ILE A 290 4.77 13.80 9.02
C ILE A 290 4.55 15.14 9.73
N GLU A 291 4.81 16.26 9.07
CA GLU A 291 4.65 17.62 9.62
C GLU A 291 3.17 17.93 9.94
N LEU A 292 2.20 17.25 9.32
CA LEU A 292 0.80 17.38 9.70
C LEU A 292 0.51 16.96 11.16
N ASN A 293 1.36 16.10 11.74
CA ASN A 293 1.24 15.71 13.15
C ASN A 293 1.58 16.85 14.13
N THR A 294 2.19 17.94 13.66
CA THR A 294 2.41 19.15 14.48
C THR A 294 1.11 19.92 14.74
N LYS A 295 0.04 19.63 13.98
CA LYS A 295 -1.28 20.24 14.13
C LYS A 295 -2.15 19.58 15.21
N ILE A 296 -1.61 18.60 15.95
CA ILE A 296 -2.29 17.81 16.99
C ILE A 296 -2.13 18.45 18.36
#